data_AF-A0A411Z5U3-F1
#
_entry.id   AF-A0A411Z5U3-F1
#
_cell.length_a   1.000
_cell.length_b   1.000
_cell.length_c   1.000
_cell.angle_alpha   90.00
_cell.angle_beta   90.00
_cell.angle_gamma   90.00
#
_symmetry.space_group_name_H-M   'P 1'
#
loop_
_entity.id
_entity.type
_entity.pdbx_description
1 polymer ?
#
loop_
_entity_poly.entity_id
_entity_poly.type
_entity_poly.pdbx_seq_one_letter_code
_entity_poly.pdbx_strand_id
1 'polypeptide(L)'
;MDIMFFSAVAGFIRPTLISLVAGGVLLACVPTQTQLSATRISASTQECRDIADSSAACFFRNSPVRLEQRVVRLPGRALEFRPIAEPLEFVDGSGREWVAPRATLTDGASIPKVFIPIVGEPRSREFINAAAVHDAFCGVGNEEGPAYHSRTWQETHRVFYDSLIVGGTEPVRAKVMFAAVWLGGPRWVVHDRRETRTESPLPGAVLQSGMREARDYIERSDPTMPQLIGYLNWLEWDMGRRGTRGRGPQAAVVTEALPEPPPEEPVIDGQGPEDAL
;
A
#
# COMPACT_ATOMS: atom_id res chain seq x y z
N MET A 1 -13.82 12.24 -77.36
CA MET A 1 -13.84 11.82 -78.77
C MET A 1 -12.62 10.94 -78.96
N ASP A 2 -12.88 9.64 -79.09
CA ASP A 2 -12.15 8.66 -79.91
C ASP A 2 -10.66 8.36 -79.58
N ILE A 3 -10.14 7.13 -79.60
CA ILE A 3 -10.65 5.75 -79.65
C ILE A 3 -9.39 4.83 -79.71
N MET A 4 -9.52 3.60 -79.20
CA MET A 4 -8.80 2.35 -79.57
C MET A 4 -7.28 2.12 -79.34
N PHE A 5 -7.01 1.18 -78.42
CA PHE A 5 -6.46 -0.19 -78.64
C PHE A 5 -5.35 -0.43 -79.68
N PHE A 6 -4.27 -1.12 -79.24
CA PHE A 6 -3.72 -2.27 -79.97
C PHE A 6 -2.98 -3.28 -79.06
N SER A 7 -3.00 -4.53 -79.53
CA SER A 7 -2.75 -5.85 -78.94
C SER A 7 -1.44 -6.18 -78.18
N ALA A 8 -1.65 -6.97 -77.11
CA ALA A 8 -1.07 -8.28 -76.76
C ALA A 8 0.20 -8.82 -77.45
N VAL A 9 1.14 -9.35 -76.63
CA VAL A 9 1.84 -10.64 -76.85
C VAL A 9 2.12 -11.32 -75.50
N ALA A 10 1.82 -12.61 -75.43
CA ALA A 10 2.04 -13.51 -74.30
C ALA A 10 3.45 -14.12 -74.30
N GLY A 11 4.00 -14.45 -73.11
CA GLY A 11 5.26 -15.18 -72.97
C GLY A 11 5.43 -15.83 -71.59
N PHE A 12 5.16 -17.13 -71.54
CA PHE A 12 5.26 -18.07 -70.41
C PHE A 12 6.72 -18.40 -70.05
N ILE A 13 7.17 -18.28 -68.79
CA ILE A 13 8.23 -19.15 -68.19
C ILE A 13 8.06 -19.32 -66.65
N ARG A 14 7.62 -20.55 -66.29
CA ARG A 14 7.85 -21.47 -65.14
C ARG A 14 8.05 -21.01 -63.66
N PRO A 15 7.53 -21.82 -62.70
CA PRO A 15 7.42 -21.48 -61.28
C PRO A 15 8.69 -21.85 -60.48
N THR A 16 9.03 -21.05 -59.47
CA THR A 16 10.04 -21.38 -58.46
C THR A 16 9.36 -21.72 -57.14
N LEU A 17 9.75 -22.87 -56.59
CA LEU A 17 9.37 -23.41 -55.29
C LEU A 17 9.72 -22.44 -54.16
N ILE A 18 8.71 -21.95 -53.43
CA ILE A 18 8.91 -21.25 -52.16
C ILE A 18 8.98 -22.32 -51.07
N SER A 19 10.17 -22.54 -50.52
CA SER A 19 10.39 -23.37 -49.34
C SER A 19 9.72 -22.74 -48.12
N LEU A 20 8.87 -23.53 -47.49
CA LEU A 20 8.13 -23.24 -46.27
C LEU A 20 9.09 -23.43 -45.08
N VAL A 21 9.69 -22.34 -44.57
CA VAL A 21 10.43 -22.38 -43.30
C VAL A 21 9.43 -22.16 -42.17
N ALA A 22 9.09 -23.25 -41.50
CA ALA A 22 8.33 -23.25 -40.25
C ALA A 22 9.22 -22.69 -39.12
N GLY A 23 9.10 -21.39 -38.84
CA GLY A 23 9.66 -20.77 -37.63
C GLY A 23 8.70 -20.97 -36.46
N GLY A 24 9.09 -21.80 -35.50
CA GLY A 24 8.34 -22.05 -34.28
C GLY A 24 8.16 -20.77 -33.45
N VAL A 25 6.91 -20.41 -33.19
CA VAL A 25 6.57 -19.36 -32.23
C VAL A 25 6.72 -19.96 -30.83
N LEU A 26 7.85 -19.67 -30.19
CA LEU A 26 7.98 -19.82 -28.74
C LEU A 26 6.97 -18.87 -28.10
N LEU A 27 5.91 -19.43 -27.53
CA LEU A 27 4.99 -18.73 -26.63
C LEU A 27 5.76 -18.36 -25.36
N ALA A 28 6.55 -17.30 -25.41
CA ALA A 28 6.97 -16.60 -24.21
C ALA A 28 5.68 -16.05 -23.57
N CYS A 29 5.32 -16.56 -22.39
CA CYS A 29 4.29 -15.96 -21.55
C CYS A 29 4.70 -14.50 -21.29
N VAL A 30 4.17 -13.57 -22.07
CA VAL A 30 4.22 -12.15 -21.73
C VAL A 30 3.31 -11.99 -20.53
N PRO A 31 3.84 -11.64 -19.34
CA PRO A 31 2.98 -11.41 -18.19
C PRO A 31 2.04 -10.25 -18.55
N THR A 32 0.74 -10.51 -18.43
CA THR A 32 -0.31 -9.52 -18.64
C THR A 32 -0.09 -8.35 -17.68
N GLN A 33 -0.40 -7.11 -18.08
CA GLN A 33 -0.19 -5.89 -17.27
C GLN A 33 -0.73 -6.01 -15.83
N THR A 34 -1.71 -6.87 -15.60
CA THR A 34 -2.28 -7.20 -14.29
C THR A 34 -1.30 -7.92 -13.34
N GLN A 35 -0.40 -8.79 -13.81
CA GLN A 35 0.65 -9.39 -12.95
C GLN A 35 1.80 -8.42 -12.66
N LEU A 36 2.04 -7.48 -13.58
CA LEU A 36 3.02 -6.41 -13.37
C LEU A 36 2.56 -5.42 -12.29
N SER A 37 1.25 -5.23 -12.09
CA SER A 37 0.72 -4.33 -11.04
C SER A 37 0.92 -4.86 -9.62
N ALA A 38 0.81 -6.17 -9.38
CA ALA A 38 1.09 -6.77 -8.07
C ALA A 38 2.59 -6.77 -7.73
N THR A 39 3.45 -6.82 -8.76
CA THR A 39 4.92 -6.77 -8.62
C THR A 39 5.46 -5.33 -8.55
N ARG A 40 4.66 -4.33 -8.93
CA ARG A 40 4.98 -2.89 -8.87
C ARG A 40 4.56 -2.20 -7.58
N ILE A 41 4.29 -2.95 -6.51
CA ILE A 41 4.79 -2.46 -5.22
C ILE A 41 6.32 -2.61 -5.32
N SER A 42 7.00 -1.70 -6.03
CA SER A 42 8.46 -1.61 -5.93
C SER A 42 8.75 -1.56 -4.43
N ALA A 43 9.46 -2.52 -3.86
CA ALA A 43 10.90 -2.67 -4.06
C ALA A 43 11.66 -1.33 -3.89
N SER A 44 11.05 -0.33 -3.25
CA SER A 44 11.83 0.61 -2.45
C SER A 44 12.21 -0.16 -1.19
N THR A 45 13.33 -0.88 -1.25
CA THR A 45 14.05 -1.34 -0.05
C THR A 45 14.51 -0.14 0.79
N GLN A 46 14.53 1.04 0.18
CA GLN A 46 14.80 2.30 0.82
C GLN A 46 13.60 2.74 1.66
N GLU A 47 13.74 2.61 2.98
CA GLU A 47 12.82 3.19 3.96
C GLU A 47 13.15 4.66 4.15
N CYS A 48 12.14 5.53 4.35
CA CYS A 48 12.42 6.91 4.78
C CYS A 48 13.25 6.97 6.07
N ARG A 49 13.22 5.90 6.87
CA ARG A 49 14.08 5.68 8.03
C ARG A 49 15.58 5.68 7.67
N ASP A 50 15.95 5.11 6.52
CA ASP A 50 17.34 4.84 6.13
C ASP A 50 17.91 5.88 5.15
N ILE A 51 17.07 6.74 4.58
CA ILE A 51 17.44 7.71 3.51
C ILE A 51 17.79 9.10 4.08
N ALA A 52 17.70 9.30 5.41
CA ALA A 52 17.85 10.62 6.06
C ALA A 52 19.17 11.35 5.72
N ASP A 53 20.22 10.62 5.30
CA ASP A 53 21.54 11.16 4.93
C ASP A 53 21.78 11.32 3.41
N SER A 54 20.78 11.08 2.56
CA SER A 54 20.93 11.23 1.09
C SER A 54 20.09 12.38 0.51
N SER A 55 20.53 12.95 -0.61
CA SER A 55 19.84 14.05 -1.30
C SER A 55 18.46 13.69 -1.87
N ALA A 56 17.98 12.45 -1.68
CA ALA A 56 16.64 11.96 -2.00
C ALA A 56 15.83 11.65 -0.73
N ALA A 57 16.09 12.36 0.37
CA ALA A 57 15.37 12.21 1.64
C ALA A 57 13.86 12.37 1.42
N CYS A 58 13.06 11.65 2.22
CA CYS A 58 11.63 11.87 2.30
C CYS A 58 11.36 13.15 3.09
N PHE A 59 10.43 13.99 2.65
CA PHE A 59 10.12 15.25 3.36
C PHE A 59 8.71 15.74 3.11
N PHE A 60 8.21 16.53 4.05
CA PHE A 60 7.07 17.42 3.80
C PHE A 60 7.59 18.71 3.18
N ARG A 61 7.01 19.14 2.05
CA ARG A 61 7.32 20.45 1.44
C ARG A 61 6.81 21.60 2.32
N ASN A 62 5.70 21.37 3.01
CA ASN A 62 5.03 22.37 3.83
C ASN A 62 4.40 21.73 5.08
N SER A 63 5.12 21.78 6.20
CA SER A 63 4.71 21.25 7.50
C SER A 63 4.94 22.32 8.58
N PRO A 64 4.12 22.38 9.65
CA PRO A 64 3.01 21.48 9.97
C PRO A 64 1.73 21.78 9.19
N VAL A 65 0.87 20.77 9.05
CA VAL A 65 -0.47 20.92 8.49
C VAL A 65 -1.30 21.89 9.33
N ARG A 66 -2.06 22.75 8.65
CA ARG A 66 -2.94 23.73 9.29
C ARG A 66 -4.36 23.24 9.23
N LEU A 67 -5.00 23.02 10.38
CA LEU A 67 -6.41 22.62 10.45
C LEU A 67 -7.31 23.85 10.58
N GLU A 68 -8.44 23.83 9.87
CA GLU A 68 -9.53 24.77 10.13
C GLU A 68 -10.11 24.55 11.54
N GLN A 69 -10.63 25.62 12.15
CA GLN A 69 -11.28 25.52 13.47
C GLN A 69 -12.64 24.83 13.41
N ARG A 70 -13.28 24.83 12.23
CA ARG A 70 -14.58 24.21 12.01
C ARG A 70 -14.49 22.69 12.16
N VAL A 71 -15.38 22.13 12.98
CA VAL A 71 -15.55 20.68 13.14
C VAL A 71 -16.64 20.20 12.18
N VAL A 72 -16.34 19.13 11.45
CA VAL A 72 -17.26 18.40 10.58
C VAL A 72 -17.57 17.06 11.24
N ARG A 73 -18.85 16.72 11.36
CA ARG A 73 -19.31 15.42 11.86
C ARG A 73 -19.97 14.66 10.72
N LEU A 74 -19.40 13.53 10.36
CA LEU A 74 -19.92 12.69 9.30
C LEU A 74 -20.98 11.73 9.87
N PRO A 75 -22.11 11.51 9.19
CA PRO A 75 -23.13 10.56 9.64
C PRO A 75 -22.54 9.17 9.90
N GLY A 76 -22.90 8.57 11.04
CA GLY A 76 -22.43 7.22 11.41
C GLY A 76 -20.96 7.14 11.83
N ARG A 77 -20.25 8.27 11.97
CA ARG A 77 -18.88 8.32 12.47
C ARG A 77 -18.83 8.92 13.88
N ALA A 78 -18.12 8.26 14.78
CA ALA A 78 -17.91 8.74 16.14
C ALA A 78 -16.77 9.77 16.25
N LEU A 79 -15.88 9.82 15.26
CA LEU A 79 -14.74 10.71 15.22
C LEU A 79 -15.13 12.07 14.63
N GLU A 80 -14.47 13.12 15.13
CA GLU A 80 -14.63 14.48 14.63
C GLU A 80 -13.62 14.76 13.53
N PHE A 81 -14.06 15.35 12.43
CA PHE A 81 -13.19 15.70 11.31
C PHE A 81 -12.91 17.20 11.30
N ARG A 82 -11.72 17.58 10.84
CA ARG A 82 -11.36 18.97 10.58
C ARG A 82 -10.79 19.08 9.16
N PRO A 83 -11.26 20.04 8.35
CA PRO A 83 -10.65 20.32 7.06
C PRO A 83 -9.24 20.87 7.24
N ILE A 84 -8.30 20.51 6.35
CA ILE A 84 -7.02 21.21 6.24
C ILE A 84 -7.21 22.55 5.52
N ALA A 85 -6.58 23.60 6.03
CA ALA A 85 -6.76 24.97 5.55
C ALA A 85 -6.02 25.25 4.24
N GLU A 86 -4.90 24.56 4.01
CA GLU A 86 -3.99 24.67 2.87
C GLU A 86 -3.60 23.25 2.41
N PRO A 87 -3.23 23.04 1.14
CA PRO A 87 -2.73 21.75 0.68
C PRO A 87 -1.51 21.31 1.51
N LEU A 88 -1.37 20.02 1.75
CA LEU A 88 -0.19 19.43 2.40
C LEU A 88 0.50 18.49 1.41
N GLU A 89 1.80 18.67 1.23
CA GLU A 89 2.58 17.97 0.21
C GLU A 89 3.72 17.17 0.86
N PHE A 90 3.77 15.88 0.52
CA PHE A 90 4.77 14.93 0.98
C PHE A 90 5.48 14.27 -0.21
N VAL A 91 6.80 14.07 -0.08
CA VAL A 91 7.63 13.34 -1.04
C VAL A 91 8.11 12.06 -0.36
N ASP A 92 7.77 10.90 -0.95
CA ASP A 92 8.18 9.59 -0.42
C ASP A 92 9.61 9.18 -0.83
N GLY A 93 10.10 8.06 -0.32
CA GLY A 93 11.47 7.58 -0.55
C GLY A 93 11.77 7.17 -2.00
N SER A 94 10.74 7.10 -2.85
CA SER A 94 10.87 6.89 -4.29
C SER A 94 10.77 8.20 -5.10
N GLY A 95 10.71 9.34 -4.42
CA GLY A 95 10.55 10.67 -5.03
C GLY A 95 9.13 10.95 -5.53
N ARG A 96 8.13 10.13 -5.16
CA ARG A 96 6.74 10.36 -5.58
C ARG A 96 6.08 11.40 -4.69
N GLU A 97 5.27 12.24 -5.32
CA GLU A 97 4.52 13.29 -4.63
C GLU A 97 3.14 12.80 -4.20
N TRP A 98 2.79 13.17 -2.97
CA TRP A 98 1.55 12.88 -2.29
C TRP A 98 0.95 14.19 -1.80
N VAL A 99 -0.20 14.56 -2.34
CA VAL A 99 -0.84 15.84 -2.05
C VAL A 99 -2.17 15.60 -1.39
N ALA A 100 -2.32 16.06 -0.15
CA ALA A 100 -3.62 16.26 0.47
C ALA A 100 -4.14 17.64 0.06
N PRO A 101 -5.21 17.73 -0.76
CA PRO A 101 -5.73 19.02 -1.21
C PRO A 101 -6.31 19.84 -0.05
N ARG A 102 -6.39 21.16 -0.25
CA ARG A 102 -7.17 22.03 0.65
C ARG A 102 -8.57 21.44 0.89
N ALA A 103 -9.04 21.55 2.12
CA ALA A 103 -10.31 21.02 2.61
C ALA A 103 -10.40 19.49 2.74
N THR A 104 -9.30 18.73 2.55
CA THR A 104 -9.23 17.33 3.01
C THR A 104 -9.68 17.26 4.46
N LEU A 105 -10.68 16.43 4.72
CA LEU A 105 -11.16 16.11 6.05
C LEU A 105 -10.23 15.09 6.69
N THR A 106 -9.70 15.43 7.87
CA THR A 106 -8.91 14.49 8.67
C THR A 106 -9.45 14.39 10.08
N ASP A 107 -9.47 13.18 10.64
CA ASP A 107 -9.75 12.95 12.06
C ASP A 107 -8.48 12.75 12.91
N GLY A 108 -7.31 12.83 12.28
CA GLY A 108 -6.02 12.46 12.86
C GLY A 108 -5.71 10.98 12.65
N ALA A 109 -4.73 10.44 13.36
CA ALA A 109 -4.52 9.00 13.38
C ALA A 109 -5.73 8.33 14.03
N SER A 110 -6.51 7.60 13.24
CA SER A 110 -7.67 6.81 13.69
C SER A 110 -7.23 5.64 14.58
N ILE A 111 -6.89 5.95 15.84
CA ILE A 111 -6.45 5.03 16.88
C ILE A 111 -7.68 4.61 17.70
N PRO A 112 -8.01 3.31 17.83
CA PRO A 112 -9.04 2.86 18.75
C PRO A 112 -8.78 3.38 20.17
N LYS A 113 -9.80 3.93 20.85
CA LYS A 113 -9.64 4.65 22.13
C LYS A 113 -8.84 3.90 23.20
N VAL A 114 -8.96 2.57 23.23
CA VAL A 114 -8.23 1.70 24.16
C VAL A 114 -6.71 1.75 23.97
N PHE A 115 -6.24 2.10 22.78
CA PHE A 115 -4.82 2.18 22.44
C PHE A 115 -4.23 3.58 22.56
N ILE A 116 -5.04 4.64 22.78
CA ILE A 116 -4.56 6.03 22.91
C ILE A 116 -3.51 6.21 24.01
N PRO A 117 -3.62 5.63 25.22
CA PRO A 117 -2.58 5.81 26.25
C PRO A 117 -1.20 5.25 25.87
N ILE A 118 -1.15 4.34 24.89
CA ILE A 118 0.07 3.66 24.43
C ILE A 118 0.58 4.34 23.14
N VAL A 119 -0.33 4.62 22.21
CA VAL A 119 -0.02 5.11 20.85
C VAL A 119 -0.11 6.63 20.74
N GLY A 120 -0.60 7.34 21.75
CA GLY A 120 -0.69 8.81 21.78
C GLY A 120 -1.99 9.35 21.20
N GLU A 121 -2.14 10.68 21.28
CA GLU A 121 -3.34 11.36 20.82
C GLU A 121 -3.41 11.38 19.28
N PRO A 122 -4.57 11.09 18.66
CA PRO A 122 -4.76 11.08 17.20
C PRO A 122 -4.22 12.31 16.44
N ARG A 123 -4.24 13.50 17.05
CA ARG A 123 -3.83 14.76 16.41
C ARG A 123 -2.56 15.35 17.00
N SER A 124 -1.73 14.54 17.65
CA SER A 124 -0.41 14.99 18.07
C SER A 124 0.43 15.40 16.86
N ARG A 125 1.45 16.22 17.10
CA ARG A 125 2.26 16.83 16.02
C ARG A 125 2.91 15.79 15.13
N GLU A 126 3.31 14.68 15.72
CA GLU A 126 3.98 13.56 15.05
C GLU A 126 3.06 12.76 14.12
N PHE A 127 1.72 12.83 14.28
CA PHE A 127 0.77 12.03 13.49
C PHE A 127 -0.05 12.87 12.51
N ILE A 128 -0.36 14.12 12.85
CA ILE A 128 -1.42 14.86 12.14
C ILE A 128 -1.09 15.12 10.66
N ASN A 129 0.18 15.32 10.33
CA ASN A 129 0.61 15.44 8.93
C ASN A 129 0.39 14.12 8.17
N ALA A 130 0.83 13.01 8.75
CA ALA A 130 0.70 11.68 8.15
C ALA A 130 -0.78 11.28 7.97
N ALA A 131 -1.60 11.57 8.98
CA ALA A 131 -3.04 11.34 8.92
C ALA A 131 -3.70 12.16 7.81
N ALA A 132 -3.38 13.45 7.66
CA ALA A 132 -3.94 14.28 6.60
C ALA A 132 -3.57 13.78 5.20
N VAL A 133 -2.32 13.33 4.98
CA VAL A 133 -1.92 12.70 3.72
C VAL A 133 -2.70 11.40 3.49
N HIS A 134 -2.78 10.51 4.48
CA HIS A 134 -3.50 9.24 4.35
C HIS A 134 -5.01 9.43 4.11
N ASP A 135 -5.65 10.32 4.87
CA ASP A 135 -7.08 10.62 4.77
C ASP A 135 -7.46 11.23 3.42
N ALA A 136 -6.57 11.98 2.76
CA ALA A 136 -6.84 12.50 1.42
C ALA A 136 -7.06 11.40 0.38
N PHE A 137 -6.43 10.23 0.56
CA PHE A 137 -6.47 9.14 -0.40
C PHE A 137 -7.48 8.06 -0.04
N CYS A 138 -7.87 7.89 1.23
CA CYS A 138 -8.86 6.88 1.62
C CYS A 138 -9.81 7.27 2.75
N GLY A 139 -9.67 8.48 3.30
CA GLY A 139 -10.49 8.98 4.40
C GLY A 139 -11.93 9.22 3.95
N VAL A 140 -12.86 8.78 4.77
CA VAL A 140 -14.30 8.97 4.54
C VAL A 140 -14.63 10.45 4.60
N GLY A 141 -15.48 10.92 3.71
CA GLY A 141 -15.77 12.34 3.50
C GLY A 141 -14.86 13.04 2.49
N ASN A 142 -13.84 12.35 1.95
CA ASN A 142 -12.98 12.86 0.89
C ASN A 142 -13.29 12.26 -0.49
N GLU A 143 -14.40 11.53 -0.66
CA GLU A 143 -14.72 10.73 -1.85
C GLU A 143 -14.78 11.54 -3.15
N GLU A 144 -15.16 12.82 -3.06
CA GLU A 144 -15.23 13.74 -4.19
C GLU A 144 -13.88 14.45 -4.49
N GLY A 145 -12.89 14.27 -3.62
CA GLY A 145 -11.58 14.88 -3.73
C GLY A 145 -10.71 14.25 -4.84
N PRO A 146 -9.80 15.02 -5.45
CA PRO A 146 -8.98 14.52 -6.57
C PRO A 146 -7.96 13.44 -6.17
N ALA A 147 -7.62 13.33 -4.89
CA ALA A 147 -6.67 12.34 -4.38
C ALA A 147 -7.33 10.98 -4.05
N TYR A 148 -8.64 10.97 -3.76
CA TYR A 148 -9.33 9.81 -3.21
C TYR A 148 -9.25 8.60 -4.16
N HIS A 149 -8.75 7.49 -3.63
CA HIS A 149 -8.48 6.24 -4.35
C HIS A 149 -7.68 6.40 -5.67
N SER A 150 -6.92 7.49 -5.82
CA SER A 150 -6.08 7.72 -7.01
C SER A 150 -4.81 6.86 -7.02
N ARG A 151 -4.50 6.21 -5.89
CA ARG A 151 -3.40 5.25 -5.69
C ARG A 151 -3.94 3.95 -5.12
N THR A 152 -3.15 2.89 -5.14
CA THR A 152 -3.57 1.63 -4.51
C THR A 152 -3.65 1.77 -2.99
N TRP A 153 -4.42 0.89 -2.33
CA TRP A 153 -4.50 0.88 -0.88
C TRP A 153 -3.14 0.55 -0.23
N GLN A 154 -2.35 -0.33 -0.85
CA GLN A 154 -1.02 -0.68 -0.36
C GLN A 154 -0.09 0.52 -0.39
N GLU A 155 -0.05 1.27 -1.50
CA GLU A 155 0.78 2.47 -1.59
C GLU A 155 0.29 3.54 -0.61
N THR A 156 -1.02 3.71 -0.46
CA THR A 156 -1.62 4.69 0.46
C THR A 156 -1.28 4.37 1.92
N HIS A 157 -1.32 3.11 2.32
CA HIS A 157 -0.92 2.70 3.67
C HIS A 157 0.60 2.75 3.84
N ARG A 158 1.38 2.48 2.77
CA ARG A 158 2.84 2.60 2.80
C ARG A 158 3.29 4.04 3.00
N VAL A 159 2.68 5.02 2.33
CA VAL A 159 3.04 6.44 2.50
C VAL A 159 2.69 6.96 3.89
N PHE A 160 1.68 6.38 4.55
CA PHE A 160 1.37 6.72 5.94
C PHE A 160 2.55 6.42 6.87
N TYR A 161 3.19 5.25 6.73
CA TYR A 161 4.43 4.96 7.48
C TYR A 161 5.54 5.97 7.18
N ASP A 162 5.83 6.25 5.91
CA ASP A 162 6.88 7.19 5.52
C ASP A 162 6.64 8.58 6.12
N SER A 163 5.39 9.03 6.05
CA SER A 163 4.94 10.31 6.59
C SER A 163 5.05 10.35 8.13
N LEU A 164 4.81 9.24 8.82
CA LEU A 164 4.97 9.13 10.28
C LEU A 164 6.45 9.27 10.68
N ILE A 165 7.35 8.57 9.97
CA ILE A 165 8.80 8.64 10.22
C ILE A 165 9.30 10.08 10.05
N VAL A 166 8.96 10.73 8.92
CA VAL A 166 9.34 12.14 8.66
C VAL A 166 8.66 13.09 9.65
N GLY A 167 7.46 12.76 10.13
CA GLY A 167 6.75 13.49 11.18
C GLY A 167 7.41 13.39 12.57
N GLY A 168 8.44 12.55 12.74
CA GLY A 168 9.14 12.35 14.01
C GLY A 168 8.51 11.27 14.89
N THR A 169 7.65 10.40 14.33
CA THR A 169 7.16 9.22 15.03
C THR A 169 8.29 8.20 15.16
N GLU A 170 8.48 7.65 16.36
CA GLU A 170 9.46 6.59 16.61
C GLU A 170 9.20 5.36 15.69
N PRO A 171 10.24 4.73 15.10
CA PRO A 171 10.06 3.68 14.10
C PRO A 171 9.19 2.49 14.50
N VAL A 172 9.37 1.92 15.70
CA VAL A 172 8.55 0.80 16.20
C VAL A 172 7.08 1.22 16.28
N ARG A 173 6.81 2.40 16.83
CA ARG A 173 5.46 2.98 16.88
C ARG A 173 4.87 3.21 15.49
N ALA A 174 5.65 3.73 14.54
CA ALA A 174 5.21 3.93 13.16
C ALA A 174 4.86 2.60 12.48
N LYS A 175 5.64 1.53 12.71
CA LYS A 175 5.35 0.17 12.23
C LYS A 175 4.05 -0.38 12.81
N VAL A 176 3.80 -0.16 14.11
CA VAL A 176 2.54 -0.58 14.75
C VAL A 176 1.33 0.16 14.16
N MET A 177 1.46 1.46 13.92
CA MET A 177 0.41 2.26 13.27
C MET A 177 0.19 1.83 11.81
N PHE A 178 1.25 1.51 11.08
CA PHE A 178 1.17 0.93 9.74
C PHE A 178 0.43 -0.41 9.75
N ALA A 179 0.76 -1.32 10.67
CA ALA A 179 0.07 -2.60 10.80
C ALA A 179 -1.45 -2.42 11.05
N ALA A 180 -1.83 -1.41 11.82
CA ALA A 180 -3.24 -1.10 12.09
C ALA A 180 -4.01 -0.74 10.81
N VAL A 181 -3.46 0.14 9.97
CA VAL A 181 -4.10 0.49 8.68
C VAL A 181 -3.99 -0.64 7.67
N TRP A 182 -2.93 -1.45 7.70
CA TRP A 182 -2.78 -2.60 6.80
C TRP A 182 -3.85 -3.68 7.03
N LEU A 183 -4.12 -4.01 8.29
CA LEU A 183 -5.09 -5.06 8.67
C LEU A 183 -6.53 -4.54 8.74
N GLY A 184 -6.72 -3.30 9.18
CA GLY A 184 -8.04 -2.74 9.48
C GLY A 184 -8.50 -1.61 8.55
N GLY A 185 -7.64 -1.14 7.65
CA GLY A 185 -7.94 -0.04 6.73
C GLY A 185 -8.87 -0.45 5.59
N PRO A 186 -9.47 0.54 4.90
CA PRO A 186 -10.27 0.29 3.70
C PRO A 186 -9.39 -0.27 2.58
N ARG A 187 -9.95 -1.20 1.80
CA ARG A 187 -9.31 -1.75 0.60
C ARG A 187 -10.11 -1.37 -0.63
N TRP A 188 -9.41 -1.08 -1.71
CA TRP A 188 -10.02 -0.79 -2.99
C TRP A 188 -9.12 -1.28 -4.12
N VAL A 189 -9.73 -1.62 -5.23
CA VAL A 189 -9.00 -1.80 -6.48
C VAL A 189 -9.10 -0.49 -7.23
N VAL A 190 -7.99 -0.06 -7.85
CA VAL A 190 -7.99 1.10 -8.74
C VAL A 190 -8.70 0.69 -10.03
N HIS A 191 -10.03 0.68 -10.01
CA HIS A 191 -10.88 0.55 -11.19
C HIS A 191 -11.36 1.94 -11.60
N ASP A 192 -11.59 2.14 -12.90
CA ASP A 192 -11.97 3.42 -13.52
C ASP A 192 -13.13 4.10 -12.77
N ARG A 193 -12.78 5.05 -11.89
CA ARG A 193 -13.53 6.04 -11.06
C ARG A 193 -14.97 5.72 -10.57
N ARG A 194 -15.54 4.53 -10.73
CA ARG A 194 -16.99 4.30 -10.56
C ARG A 194 -17.40 3.09 -9.73
N GLU A 195 -16.49 2.20 -9.36
CA GLU A 195 -16.85 1.08 -8.48
C GLU A 195 -15.68 0.68 -7.59
N THR A 196 -15.67 1.23 -6.37
CA THR A 196 -14.79 0.73 -5.31
C THR A 196 -15.53 -0.32 -4.51
N ARG A 197 -15.15 -1.60 -4.65
CA ARG A 197 -15.57 -2.62 -3.68
C ARG A 197 -14.68 -2.51 -2.44
N THR A 198 -15.24 -1.99 -1.35
CA THR A 198 -14.61 -2.12 -0.03
C THR A 198 -14.78 -3.55 0.43
N GLU A 199 -13.69 -4.29 0.57
CA GLU A 199 -13.75 -5.65 1.14
C GLU A 199 -14.12 -5.58 2.62
N SER A 200 -15.01 -6.47 3.04
CA SER A 200 -15.54 -6.49 4.40
C SER A 200 -14.43 -6.72 5.43
N PRO A 201 -14.31 -5.90 6.49
CA PRO A 201 -13.34 -6.15 7.54
C PRO A 201 -13.63 -7.48 8.25
N LEU A 202 -12.57 -8.16 8.69
CA LEU A 202 -12.65 -9.24 9.67
C LEU A 202 -13.38 -8.75 10.94
N PRO A 203 -14.06 -9.62 11.71
CA PRO A 203 -14.70 -9.21 12.97
C PRO A 203 -13.73 -8.50 13.90
N GLY A 204 -14.18 -7.46 14.60
CA GLY A 204 -13.30 -6.61 15.43
C GLY A 204 -12.45 -7.39 16.45
N ALA A 205 -12.96 -8.48 17.03
CA ALA A 205 -12.20 -9.33 17.95
C ALA A 205 -11.03 -10.07 17.26
N VAL A 206 -11.20 -10.47 16.00
CA VAL A 206 -10.14 -11.10 15.19
C VAL A 206 -9.05 -10.09 14.89
N LEU A 207 -9.43 -8.88 14.44
CA LEU A 207 -8.49 -7.78 14.19
C LEU A 207 -7.73 -7.39 15.47
N GLN A 208 -8.39 -7.35 16.63
CA GLN A 208 -7.73 -7.09 17.91
C GLN A 208 -6.68 -8.16 18.26
N SER A 209 -6.93 -9.43 17.96
CA SER A 209 -5.94 -10.49 18.17
C SER A 209 -4.76 -10.34 17.21
N GLY A 210 -5.03 -10.16 15.91
CA GLY A 210 -3.98 -9.93 14.92
C GLY A 210 -3.14 -8.70 15.25
N MET A 211 -3.74 -7.62 15.72
CA MET A 211 -2.99 -6.43 16.12
C MET A 211 -2.06 -6.68 17.31
N ARG A 212 -2.42 -7.56 18.26
CA ARG A 212 -1.51 -7.97 19.33
C ARG A 212 -0.34 -8.78 18.76
N GLU A 213 -0.61 -9.76 17.91
CA GLU A 213 0.40 -10.60 17.25
C GLU A 213 1.37 -9.74 16.41
N ALA A 214 0.85 -8.79 15.64
CA ALA A 214 1.65 -7.86 14.84
C ALA A 214 2.53 -6.95 15.70
N ARG A 215 1.99 -6.38 16.78
CA ARG A 215 2.77 -5.57 17.72
C ARG A 215 3.91 -6.39 18.33
N ASP A 216 3.60 -7.59 18.82
CA ASP A 216 4.58 -8.46 19.47
C ASP A 216 5.69 -8.91 18.49
N TYR A 217 5.38 -9.09 17.20
CA TYR A 217 6.39 -9.32 16.17
C TYR A 217 7.27 -8.07 15.97
N ILE A 218 6.67 -6.90 15.75
CA ILE A 218 7.39 -5.64 15.51
C ILE A 218 8.33 -5.30 16.67
N GLU A 219 7.85 -5.40 17.92
CA GLU A 219 8.62 -5.04 19.11
C GLU A 219 9.79 -6.01 19.36
N ARG A 220 9.69 -7.27 18.92
CA ARG A 220 10.74 -8.27 19.13
C ARG A 220 11.78 -8.31 18.02
N SER A 221 11.42 -8.00 16.78
CA SER A 221 12.30 -8.18 15.62
C SER A 221 12.71 -6.90 14.89
N ASP A 222 12.12 -5.74 15.22
CA ASP A 222 12.29 -4.47 14.48
C ASP A 222 12.35 -4.66 12.94
N PRO A 223 11.37 -5.37 12.34
CA PRO A 223 11.50 -5.92 11.00
C PRO A 223 11.54 -4.81 9.94
N THR A 224 12.30 -4.99 8.88
CA THR A 224 12.21 -4.09 7.70
C THR A 224 10.79 -4.06 7.15
N MET A 225 10.42 -3.01 6.43
CA MET A 225 9.09 -2.87 5.83
C MET A 225 8.71 -4.05 4.92
N PRO A 226 9.61 -4.60 4.07
CA PRO A 226 9.31 -5.83 3.32
C PRO A 226 9.02 -7.04 4.21
N GLN A 227 9.79 -7.25 5.28
CA GLN A 227 9.56 -8.34 6.25
C GLN A 227 8.22 -8.14 6.97
N LEU A 228 7.90 -6.91 7.39
CA LEU A 228 6.65 -6.57 8.04
C LEU A 228 5.45 -6.80 7.12
N ILE A 229 5.50 -6.33 5.87
CA ILE A 229 4.44 -6.56 4.89
C ILE A 229 4.23 -8.06 4.64
N GLY A 230 5.32 -8.83 4.49
CA GLY A 230 5.25 -10.28 4.35
C GLY A 230 4.55 -10.95 5.53
N TYR A 231 4.94 -10.56 6.75
CA TYR A 231 4.32 -11.05 7.98
C TYR A 231 2.84 -10.67 8.09
N LEU A 232 2.47 -9.42 7.78
CA LEU A 232 1.08 -8.96 7.87
C LEU A 232 0.16 -9.65 6.85
N ASN A 233 0.66 -9.94 5.66
CA ASN A 233 -0.06 -10.74 4.66
C ASN A 233 -0.29 -12.17 5.16
N TRP A 234 0.73 -12.80 5.73
CA TRP A 234 0.60 -14.13 6.34
C TRP A 234 -0.40 -14.11 7.51
N LEU A 235 -0.31 -13.10 8.38
CA LEU A 235 -1.18 -12.95 9.54
C LEU A 235 -2.65 -12.75 9.12
N GLU A 236 -2.91 -11.95 8.09
CA GLU A 236 -4.25 -11.79 7.52
C GLU A 236 -4.82 -13.11 6.99
N TRP A 237 -4.02 -13.86 6.22
CA TRP A 237 -4.40 -15.18 5.71
C TRP A 237 -4.76 -16.14 6.86
N ASP A 238 -3.92 -16.18 7.90
CA ASP A 238 -4.11 -17.06 9.04
C ASP A 238 -5.32 -16.66 9.89
N MET A 239 -5.54 -15.36 10.13
CA MET A 239 -6.76 -14.85 10.77
C MET A 239 -8.03 -15.24 10.02
N GLY A 240 -8.02 -15.18 8.68
CA GLY A 240 -9.13 -15.62 7.83
C GLY A 240 -9.42 -17.12 7.98
N ARG A 241 -8.37 -17.96 8.01
CA ARG A 241 -8.51 -19.40 8.26
C ARG A 241 -9.00 -19.72 9.67
N ARG A 242 -8.45 -19.08 10.71
CA ARG A 242 -8.88 -19.26 12.11
C ARG A 242 -10.34 -18.85 12.29
N GLY A 243 -10.76 -17.74 11.68
CA GLY A 243 -12.13 -17.21 11.75
C GLY A 243 -13.18 -18.08 11.04
N THR A 244 -12.81 -18.80 9.96
CA THR A 244 -13.71 -19.71 9.25
C THR A 244 -13.86 -21.07 9.94
N ARG A 245 -12.78 -21.61 10.54
CA ARG A 245 -12.83 -22.87 11.31
C ARG A 245 -13.71 -22.80 12.57
N GLY A 246 -13.86 -21.61 13.18
CA GLY A 246 -14.69 -21.42 14.36
C GLY A 246 -16.20 -21.28 14.11
N ARG A 247 -16.67 -21.26 12.85
CA ARG A 247 -18.05 -20.88 12.47
C ARG A 247 -18.91 -22.00 11.85
N GLY A 248 -18.43 -23.24 11.75
CA GLY A 248 -19.18 -24.37 11.17
C GLY A 248 -18.96 -25.70 11.92
N PRO A 249 -19.90 -26.67 11.81
CA PRO A 249 -19.69 -28.02 12.36
C PRO A 249 -18.53 -28.68 11.64
N GLN A 250 -17.62 -29.29 12.41
CA GLN A 250 -16.36 -29.90 11.97
C GLN A 250 -16.45 -30.53 10.57
N ALA A 251 -16.02 -29.78 9.55
CA ALA A 251 -15.88 -30.28 8.18
C ALA A 251 -14.41 -30.58 7.93
N ALA A 252 -14.19 -31.71 7.25
CA ALA A 252 -12.92 -32.40 7.07
C ALA A 252 -11.70 -31.49 6.89
N VAL A 253 -10.64 -31.83 7.63
CA VAL A 253 -9.32 -31.21 7.55
C VAL A 253 -8.76 -31.42 6.14
N VAL A 254 -8.94 -30.43 5.27
CA VAL A 254 -8.10 -30.31 4.08
C VAL A 254 -6.72 -29.90 4.57
N THR A 255 -5.79 -30.86 4.55
CA THR A 255 -4.36 -30.69 4.77
C THR A 255 -3.73 -30.00 3.57
N GLU A 256 -4.12 -28.75 3.34
CA GLU A 256 -3.28 -27.84 2.55
C GLU A 256 -2.16 -27.38 3.48
N ALA A 257 -0.91 -27.58 3.06
CA ALA A 257 0.26 -27.26 3.88
C ALA A 257 0.18 -25.79 4.35
N LEU A 258 0.37 -25.58 5.66
CA LEU A 258 0.40 -24.24 6.23
C LEU A 258 1.56 -23.48 5.57
N PRO A 259 1.35 -22.26 5.04
CA PRO A 259 2.48 -21.37 4.81
C PRO A 259 3.12 -21.12 6.17
N GLU A 260 4.35 -21.57 6.33
CA GLU A 260 5.17 -21.22 7.49
C GLU A 260 5.24 -19.69 7.59
N PRO A 261 5.24 -19.12 8.81
CA PRO A 261 5.54 -17.71 8.96
C PRO A 261 6.88 -17.41 8.25
N PRO A 262 7.06 -16.20 7.69
CA PRO A 262 8.35 -15.83 7.11
C PRO A 262 9.45 -16.08 8.15
N PRO A 263 10.59 -16.69 7.76
CA PRO A 263 11.63 -17.05 8.71
C PRO A 263 12.10 -15.80 9.47
N GLU A 264 12.12 -15.89 10.80
CA GLU A 264 12.76 -14.89 11.64
C GLU A 264 14.27 -14.97 11.37
N GLU A 265 14.83 -13.95 10.70
CA GLU A 265 16.28 -13.85 10.57
C GLU A 265 16.90 -13.58 11.95
N PRO A 266 18.08 -14.16 12.25
CA PRO A 266 18.71 -13.98 13.55
C PRO A 266 18.96 -12.49 13.81
N VAL A 267 18.57 -12.04 15.00
CA VAL A 267 18.95 -10.72 15.54
C VAL A 267 20.47 -10.62 15.45
N ILE A 268 20.98 -9.73 14.59
CA ILE A 268 22.40 -9.42 14.58
C ILE A 268 22.64 -8.56 15.81
N ASP A 269 23.06 -9.21 16.90
CA ASP A 269 23.59 -8.52 18.06
C ASP A 269 24.75 -7.65 17.57
N GLY A 270 24.58 -6.33 17.66
CA GLY A 270 25.56 -5.36 17.23
C GLY A 270 26.80 -5.41 18.11
N GLN A 271 27.72 -6.33 17.82
CA GLN A 271 29.08 -6.24 18.30
C GLN A 271 29.75 -5.08 17.54
N GLY A 272 29.71 -3.89 18.12
CA GLY A 272 30.50 -2.75 17.66
C GLY A 272 32.00 -3.09 17.72
N PRO A 273 32.85 -2.41 16.92
CA PRO A 273 34.28 -2.64 16.93
C PRO A 273 34.87 -1.94 18.17
N GLU A 274 34.91 -2.64 19.29
CA GLU A 274 35.94 -2.40 20.30
C GLU A 274 37.07 -3.41 20.03
N ASP A 275 38.30 -2.94 20.14
CA ASP A 275 39.58 -3.66 20.00
C ASP A 275 40.24 -3.64 18.60
N ALA A 276 40.69 -2.44 18.21
CA ALA A 276 41.91 -2.28 17.42
C ALA A 276 42.72 -1.08 17.95
N LEU A 277 43.41 -1.29 19.07
CA LEU A 277 44.64 -0.59 19.46
C LEU A 277 45.72 -1.62 19.76
#